data_AF-A0A7K6HE01-F1
#
_entry.id   AF-A0A7K6HE01-F1
#
_cell.length_a   1.000
_cell.length_b   1.000
_cell.length_c   1.000
_cell.angle_alpha   90.00
_cell.angle_beta   90.00
_cell.angle_gamma   90.00
#
_symmetry.space_group_name_H-M   'P 1'
#
loop_
_entity.id
_entity.type
_entity.pdbx_description
1 polymer ?
#
loop_
_entity_poly.entity_id
_entity_poly.type
_entity_poly.pdbx_seq_one_letter_code
_entity_poly.pdbx_strand_id
1 'polypeptide(L)' 'STSQKHRDFVAEPMGEKPVGTLAGIGDVLGRKLEEKGFDKAFTVLGQLLVLHKDQESF' A
#
# COMPACT_ATOMS: atom_id res chain seq x y z
N SER A 1 12.74 5.56 13.56
CA SER A 1 13.31 5.73 12.20
C SER A 1 12.42 4.98 11.22
N THR A 2 12.01 5.58 10.11
CA THR A 2 11.18 4.92 9.09
C THR A 2 12.06 4.18 8.09
N SER A 3 11.52 3.16 7.42
CA SER A 3 12.29 2.41 6.41
C SER A 3 12.61 3.29 5.20
N GLN A 4 13.67 2.96 4.46
CA GLN A 4 13.98 3.64 3.19
C GLN A 4 12.79 3.57 2.23
N LYS A 5 12.18 2.39 2.10
CA LYS A 5 10.96 2.16 1.32
C LYS A 5 9.80 3.10 1.69
N HIS A 6 9.60 3.38 2.98
CA HIS A 6 8.60 4.34 3.42
C HIS A 6 8.95 5.76 2.93
N ARG A 7 10.20 6.19 3.12
CA ARG A 7 10.68 7.51 2.69
C ARG A 7 10.54 7.70 1.18
N ASP A 8 10.91 6.69 0.41
CA ASP A 8 10.81 6.70 -1.06
C ASP A 8 9.34 6.76 -1.53
N PHE A 9 8.44 6.08 -0.82
CA PHE A 9 7.02 6.10 -1.14
C PHE A 9 6.36 7.46 -0.88
N VAL A 10 6.69 8.12 0.24
CA VAL A 10 6.09 9.42 0.61
C VAL A 10 6.75 10.62 -0.10
N ALA A 11 7.93 10.44 -0.70
CA ALA A 11 8.67 11.50 -1.37
C ALA A 11 8.02 11.96 -2.70
N GLU A 12 7.20 11.11 -3.32
CA GLU A 12 6.54 11.41 -4.59
C GLU A 12 5.10 10.87 -4.60
N PRO A 13 4.20 11.41 -5.44
CA PRO A 13 2.84 10.90 -5.57
C PRO A 13 2.81 9.39 -5.89
N MET A 14 1.85 8.67 -5.30
CA MET A 14 1.78 7.22 -5.49
C MET A 14 1.48 6.78 -6.93
N GLY A 15 0.79 7.59 -7.72
CA GLY A 15 0.46 7.31 -9.13
C GLY A 15 -0.07 5.88 -9.32
N GLU A 16 0.48 5.17 -10.30
CA GLU A 16 0.20 3.75 -10.57
C GLU A 16 1.26 2.80 -10.01
N LYS A 17 1.95 3.19 -8.93
CA LYS A 17 2.93 2.33 -8.27
C LYS A 17 2.27 1.01 -7.83
N PRO A 18 2.95 -0.14 -7.97
CA PRO A 18 2.41 -1.41 -7.55
C PRO A 18 2.26 -1.48 -6.03
N VAL A 19 1.35 -2.33 -5.55
CA VAL A 19 1.06 -2.51 -4.11
C VAL A 19 2.31 -2.86 -3.30
N GLY A 20 3.25 -3.59 -3.92
CA GLY A 20 4.52 -3.95 -3.33
C GLY A 20 5.45 -2.76 -3.05
N THR A 21 5.14 -1.53 -3.48
CA THR A 21 5.93 -0.34 -3.10
C THR A 21 5.60 0.18 -1.70
N LEU A 22 4.45 -0.21 -1.14
CA LEU A 22 4.08 0.18 0.21
C LEU A 22 5.05 -0.42 1.24
N ALA A 23 5.39 0.39 2.24
CA ALA A 23 6.22 -0.07 3.34
C ALA A 23 5.49 -1.18 4.12
N GLY A 24 6.21 -2.25 4.47
CA GLY A 24 5.63 -3.43 5.14
C GLY A 24 5.07 -4.50 4.20
N ILE A 25 4.85 -4.18 2.91
CA ILE A 25 4.43 -5.17 1.91
C ILE A 25 5.66 -5.74 1.22
N GLY A 26 5.99 -7.00 1.50
CA GLY A 26 6.99 -7.78 0.77
C GLY A 26 6.36 -8.59 -0.37
N ASP A 27 7.18 -9.29 -1.16
CA ASP A 27 6.75 -9.99 -2.38
C ASP A 27 5.61 -11.00 -2.15
N VAL A 28 5.64 -11.72 -1.02
CA VAL A 28 4.61 -12.71 -0.68
C VAL A 28 3.26 -12.05 -0.39
N LEU A 29 3.27 -10.91 0.34
CA LEU A 29 2.04 -10.17 0.63
C LEU A 29 1.55 -9.41 -0.61
N GLY A 30 2.48 -8.88 -1.41
CA GLY A 30 2.17 -8.21 -2.68
C GLY A 30 1.42 -9.12 -3.63
N ARG A 31 1.91 -10.36 -3.85
CA ARG A 31 1.22 -11.34 -4.71
C ARG A 31 -0.17 -11.70 -4.19
N LYS A 32 -0.32 -11.90 -2.88
CA LYS A 32 -1.64 -12.18 -2.27
C LYS A 32 -2.63 -11.02 -2.41
N LEU A 33 -2.13 -9.79 -2.42
CA LEU A 33 -2.94 -8.60 -2.63
C LEU A 33 -3.32 -8.46 -4.10
N GLU A 34 -2.38 -8.68 -5.02
CA GLU A 34 -2.62 -8.74 -6.47
C GLU A 34 -3.69 -9.79 -6.82
N GLU A 35 -3.60 -11.00 -6.26
CA GLU A 35 -4.60 -12.07 -6.45
C GLU A 35 -6.01 -11.68 -5.97
N LYS A 36 -6.10 -10.78 -4.98
CA LYS A 36 -7.36 -10.24 -4.45
C LYS A 36 -7.84 -8.99 -5.20
N GLY A 37 -7.13 -8.54 -6.25
CA GLY A 37 -7.45 -7.34 -7.01
C GLY A 37 -6.86 -6.04 -6.44
N PHE A 38 -5.94 -6.14 -5.50
CA PHE A 38 -5.16 -5.01 -4.96
C PHE A 38 -3.78 -4.96 -5.61
N ASP A 39 -3.72 -4.69 -6.90
CA ASP A 39 -2.48 -4.66 -7.69
C ASP A 39 -1.70 -3.34 -7.56
N LYS A 40 -2.42 -2.23 -7.36
CA LYS A 40 -1.85 -0.87 -7.22
C LYS A 40 -1.92 -0.34 -5.80
N ALA A 41 -1.03 0.60 -5.46
CA ALA A 41 -1.05 1.23 -4.14
C ALA A 41 -2.34 2.04 -3.87
N PHE A 42 -2.94 2.62 -4.92
CA PHE A 42 -4.16 3.41 -4.77
C PHE A 42 -5.40 2.57 -4.43
N THR A 43 -5.44 1.29 -4.79
CA THR A 43 -6.59 0.42 -4.44
C THR A 43 -6.59 0.12 -2.95
N VAL A 44 -5.40 -0.10 -2.37
CA VAL A 44 -5.21 -0.24 -0.91
C VAL A 44 -5.54 1.08 -0.20
N LEU A 45 -5.13 2.23 -0.75
CA LEU A 45 -5.56 3.53 -0.23
C LEU A 45 -7.09 3.68 -0.27
N GLY A 46 -7.74 3.24 -1.35
CA GLY A 46 -9.20 3.25 -1.47
C GLY A 46 -9.88 2.50 -0.32
N GLN A 47 -9.38 1.31 0.02
CA GLN A 47 -9.89 0.54 1.15
C GLN A 47 -9.70 1.27 2.49
N LEU A 48 -8.54 1.89 2.71
CA LEU A 48 -8.29 2.70 3.92
C LEU A 48 -9.27 3.89 4.03
N LEU A 49 -9.60 4.52 2.90
CA LEU A 49 -10.55 5.63 2.87
C LEU A 49 -11.99 5.19 3.14
N VAL A 50 -12.40 4.01 2.65
CA VAL A 50 -13.70 3.39 2.97
C VAL A 50 -13.82 3.13 4.48
N LEU A 51 -12.74 2.74 5.13
CA LEU A 51 -12.67 2.55 6.58
C LEU A 51 -12.46 3.86 7.35
N HIS A 52 -12.66 5.03 6.73
CA HIS A 52 -12.46 6.34 7.37
C HIS A 52 -11.09 6.54 8.02
N LYS A 53 -10.04 5.86 7.51
CA LYS A 53 -8.70 5.82 8.09
C LYS A 53 -8.64 5.23 9.51
N ASP A 54 -9.63 4.42 9.88
CA ASP A 54 -9.63 3.66 11.11
C ASP A 54 -8.51 2.60 11.08
N GLN A 55 -7.60 2.67 12.06
CA GLN A 55 -6.41 1.82 12.10
C GLN A 55 -6.67 0.43 12.68
N GLU A 56 -7.72 0.25 13.48
CA GLU A 56 -8.03 -1.06 14.07
C GLU A 56 -8.80 -1.94 13.08
N SER A 57 -9.61 -1.32 12.24
CA SER A 57 -10.44 -1.98 11.23
C SER A 57 -9.69 -2.32 9.94
N PHE A 58 -8.58 -1.62 9.66
CA PHE A 58 -7.75 -1.79 8.47
C PHE A 58 -6.67 -2.85 8.66
#